data_AF-A0AAP0ITE0-F1
#
_entry.id   AF-A0AAP0ITE0-F1
#
_cell.length_a   1.000
_cell.length_b   1.000
_cell.length_c   1.000
_cell.angle_alpha   90.00
_cell.angle_beta   90.00
_cell.angle_gamma   90.00
#
_symmetry.space_group_name_H-M   'P 1'
#
loop_
_entity.id
_entity.type
_entity.pdbx_description
1 polymer ?
#
loop_
_entity_poly.entity_id
_entity_poly.type
_entity_poly.pdbx_seq_one_letter_code
_entity_poly.pdbx_strand_id
1 'polypeptide(L)'
;MEESLAEHIIGQEAAVSAISCAIRRSRTGVKDPRRPIASLLFVGPTGVGKTEVANVLAAEYFGSKEAMVRLDMSEFYGRHSLKAGWRAASRDGSISQQQKNKLVVEELRKHFRVEFLNRIDEVIIFNQLKKEQLRRIVDIMVKEVFERMKEKMIQLKVTPTIHEQSCRR
;
A
#
# COMPACT_ATOMS: atom_id res chain seq x y z
N MET A 1 -15.69 -0.87 -4.08
CA MET A 1 -14.37 -1.39 -3.68
C MET A 1 -13.23 -0.68 -4.40
N GLU A 2 -13.12 -0.73 -5.74
CA GLU A 2 -12.02 -0.04 -6.44
C GLU A 2 -12.06 1.49 -6.23
N GLU A 3 -13.24 2.09 -6.32
CA GLU A 3 -13.48 3.50 -6.00
C GLU A 3 -13.13 3.83 -4.54
N SER A 4 -13.68 3.08 -3.57
CA SER A 4 -13.36 3.28 -2.15
C SER A 4 -11.85 3.14 -1.85
N LEU A 5 -11.16 2.18 -2.46
CA LEU A 5 -9.71 2.06 -2.36
C LEU A 5 -9.00 3.27 -2.99
N ALA A 6 -9.47 3.77 -4.14
CA ALA A 6 -8.87 4.92 -4.81
C ALA A 6 -9.07 6.24 -4.04
N GLU A 7 -10.09 6.34 -3.18
CA GLU A 7 -10.27 7.49 -2.29
C GLU A 7 -9.18 7.56 -1.22
N HIS A 8 -8.73 6.42 -0.72
CA HIS A 8 -7.74 6.34 0.37
C HIS A 8 -6.31 6.14 -0.14
N ILE A 9 -6.13 5.51 -1.29
CA ILE A 9 -4.83 5.08 -1.82
C ILE A 9 -4.46 5.93 -3.05
N ILE A 10 -3.89 7.09 -2.78
CA ILE A 10 -3.59 8.09 -3.81
C ILE A 10 -2.34 7.73 -4.60
N GLY A 11 -2.44 7.78 -5.94
CA GLY A 11 -1.28 7.66 -6.83
C GLY A 11 -0.78 6.24 -7.05
N GLN A 12 -1.59 5.24 -6.72
CA GLN A 12 -1.28 3.82 -6.88
C GLN A 12 -2.39 3.09 -7.66
N GLU A 13 -2.82 3.65 -8.77
CA GLU A 13 -3.97 3.21 -9.57
C GLU A 13 -3.79 1.74 -10.03
N ALA A 14 -2.58 1.39 -10.46
CA ALA A 14 -2.23 0.01 -10.83
C ALA A 14 -2.33 -0.96 -9.64
N ALA A 15 -1.95 -0.53 -8.43
CA ALA A 15 -2.05 -1.35 -7.24
C ALA A 15 -3.52 -1.55 -6.85
N VAL A 16 -4.31 -0.48 -6.83
CA VAL A 16 -5.75 -0.52 -6.53
C VAL A 16 -6.50 -1.44 -7.49
N SER A 17 -6.18 -1.38 -8.78
CA SER A 17 -6.79 -2.26 -9.79
C SER A 17 -6.37 -3.72 -9.61
N ALA A 18 -5.08 -3.99 -9.36
CA ALA A 18 -4.57 -5.35 -9.13
C ALA A 18 -5.21 -6.01 -7.89
N ILE A 19 -5.30 -5.27 -6.78
CA ILE A 19 -5.98 -5.71 -5.55
C ILE A 19 -7.45 -6.00 -5.85
N SER A 20 -8.11 -5.09 -6.57
CA SER A 20 -9.52 -5.23 -6.90
C SER A 20 -9.82 -6.46 -7.75
N CYS A 21 -8.97 -6.71 -8.74
CA CYS A 21 -9.01 -7.91 -9.55
C CYS A 21 -8.79 -9.18 -8.71
N ALA A 22 -7.76 -9.21 -7.86
CA ALA A 22 -7.44 -10.37 -7.05
C ALA A 22 -8.58 -10.80 -6.13
N ILE A 23 -9.22 -9.84 -5.47
CA ILE A 23 -10.36 -10.09 -4.57
C ILE A 23 -11.60 -10.51 -5.37
N ARG A 24 -11.91 -9.83 -6.49
CA ARG A 24 -13.05 -10.20 -7.34
C ARG A 24 -12.92 -11.63 -7.88
N ARG A 25 -11.73 -12.07 -8.28
CA ARG A 25 -11.47 -13.45 -8.73
C ARG A 25 -11.80 -14.51 -7.67
N SER A 26 -11.66 -14.19 -6.38
CA SER A 26 -12.09 -15.13 -5.34
C SER A 26 -13.61 -15.24 -5.20
N ARG A 27 -14.36 -14.19 -5.57
CA ARG A 27 -15.82 -14.16 -5.43
C ARG A 27 -16.55 -14.92 -6.55
N THR A 28 -15.89 -15.19 -7.67
CA THR A 28 -16.50 -15.91 -8.79
C THR A 28 -16.56 -17.43 -8.58
N GLY A 29 -16.10 -17.95 -7.43
CA GLY A 29 -16.13 -19.38 -7.12
C GLY A 29 -15.14 -20.24 -7.92
N VAL A 30 -14.29 -19.61 -8.73
CA VAL A 30 -13.32 -20.29 -9.61
C VAL A 30 -12.04 -20.73 -8.86
N LYS A 31 -11.86 -20.28 -7.61
CA LYS A 31 -10.65 -20.54 -6.81
C LYS A 31 -10.80 -21.78 -5.94
N ASP A 32 -9.69 -22.50 -5.74
CA ASP A 32 -9.59 -23.66 -4.84
C ASP A 32 -10.05 -23.28 -3.41
N PRO A 33 -11.06 -23.98 -2.84
CA PRO A 33 -11.55 -23.73 -1.47
C PRO A 33 -10.50 -23.90 -0.37
N ARG A 34 -9.40 -24.61 -0.62
CA ARG A 34 -8.30 -24.80 0.33
C ARG A 34 -7.31 -23.64 0.33
N ARG A 35 -7.45 -22.69 -0.61
CA ARG A 35 -6.56 -21.52 -0.71
C ARG A 35 -7.21 -20.28 -0.09
N PRO A 36 -6.41 -19.36 0.47
CA PRO A 36 -6.91 -18.07 0.92
C PRO A 36 -7.63 -17.30 -0.19
N ILE A 37 -8.58 -16.44 0.19
CA ILE A 37 -9.33 -15.55 -0.71
C ILE A 37 -8.36 -14.77 -1.62
N ALA A 38 -7.35 -14.14 -1.01
CA ALA A 38 -6.26 -13.51 -1.74
C ALA A 38 -4.96 -13.55 -0.91
N SER A 39 -3.87 -14.01 -1.52
CA SER A 39 -2.51 -13.94 -1.00
C SER A 39 -1.76 -12.85 -1.76
N LEU A 40 -1.60 -11.68 -1.15
CA LEU A 40 -1.02 -10.49 -1.80
C LEU A 40 0.33 -10.16 -1.18
N LEU A 41 1.32 -9.81 -2.02
CA LEU A 41 2.62 -9.32 -1.57
C LEU A 41 2.79 -7.85 -1.97
N PHE A 42 2.85 -6.95 -0.99
CA PHE A 42 3.07 -5.53 -1.22
C PHE A 42 4.55 -5.16 -1.19
N VAL A 43 4.99 -4.46 -2.22
CA VAL A 43 6.39 -4.23 -2.48
C VAL A 43 6.64 -2.75 -2.80
N GLY A 44 7.64 -2.11 -2.20
CA GLY A 44 8.01 -0.72 -2.52
C GLY A 44 8.59 0.07 -1.33
N PRO A 45 8.85 1.38 -1.49
CA PRO A 45 9.46 2.23 -0.45
C PRO A 45 8.61 2.37 0.82
N THR A 46 9.20 2.62 1.98
CA THR A 46 8.45 2.88 3.22
C THR A 46 7.60 4.16 3.10
N GLY A 47 6.41 4.17 3.71
CA GLY A 47 5.55 5.37 3.76
C GLY A 47 4.63 5.61 2.54
N VAL A 48 4.63 4.72 1.54
CA VAL A 48 3.81 4.87 0.31
C VAL A 48 2.38 4.30 0.41
N GLY A 49 1.97 3.79 1.56
CA GLY A 49 0.59 3.30 1.78
C GLY A 49 0.39 1.78 1.79
N LYS A 50 1.45 0.96 1.84
CA LYS A 50 1.32 -0.52 1.93
C LYS A 50 0.44 -0.99 3.10
N THR A 51 0.67 -0.47 4.29
CA THR A 51 -0.13 -0.81 5.48
C THR A 51 -1.54 -0.21 5.41
N GLU A 52 -1.67 0.98 4.81
CA GLU A 52 -2.97 1.63 4.67
C GLU A 52 -3.91 0.82 3.77
N VAL A 53 -3.39 0.24 2.68
CA VAL A 53 -4.15 -0.71 1.86
C VAL A 53 -4.72 -1.85 2.72
N ALA A 54 -3.94 -2.43 3.63
CA ALA A 54 -4.42 -3.51 4.49
C ALA A 54 -5.53 -3.03 5.43
N ASN A 55 -5.40 -1.83 6.01
CA ASN A 55 -6.43 -1.22 6.87
C ASN A 55 -7.74 -0.97 6.09
N VAL A 56 -7.64 -0.38 4.90
CA VAL A 56 -8.81 -0.06 4.06
C VAL A 56 -9.48 -1.36 3.58
N LEU A 57 -8.69 -2.37 3.19
CA LEU A 57 -9.23 -3.68 2.83
C LEU A 57 -9.95 -4.37 3.98
N ALA A 58 -9.42 -4.27 5.21
CA ALA A 58 -10.09 -4.81 6.39
C ALA A 58 -11.46 -4.15 6.60
N ALA A 59 -11.51 -2.82 6.55
CA ALA A 59 -12.75 -2.07 6.66
C ALA A 59 -13.74 -2.38 5.53
N GLU A 60 -13.29 -2.40 4.28
CA GLU A 60 -14.15 -2.59 3.10
C GLU A 60 -14.66 -4.02 2.95
N TYR A 61 -13.82 -5.01 3.26
CA TYR A 61 -14.15 -6.42 3.02
C TYR A 61 -14.78 -7.09 4.25
N PHE A 62 -14.31 -6.75 5.46
CA PHE A 62 -14.76 -7.35 6.72
C PHE A 62 -15.60 -6.40 7.59
N GLY A 63 -15.82 -5.16 7.15
CA GLY A 63 -16.66 -4.17 7.83
C GLY A 63 -15.97 -3.44 8.98
N SER A 64 -14.73 -3.79 9.32
CA SER A 64 -14.03 -3.26 10.49
C SER A 64 -12.52 -3.35 10.30
N LYS A 65 -11.78 -2.32 10.76
CA LYS A 65 -10.31 -2.34 10.77
C LYS A 65 -9.76 -3.30 11.82
N GLU A 66 -10.53 -3.53 12.88
CA GLU A 66 -10.23 -4.41 14.01
C GLU A 66 -10.26 -5.90 13.61
N ALA A 67 -10.91 -6.25 12.49
CA ALA A 67 -10.83 -7.58 11.89
C ALA A 67 -9.42 -7.91 11.36
N MET A 68 -8.52 -6.92 11.26
CA MET A 68 -7.14 -7.13 10.83
C MET A 68 -6.29 -7.73 11.95
N VAL A 69 -5.85 -8.97 11.76
CA VAL A 69 -4.75 -9.54 12.56
C VAL A 69 -3.43 -9.04 12.01
N ARG A 70 -2.69 -8.26 12.82
CA ARG A 70 -1.38 -7.72 12.45
C ARG A 70 -0.26 -8.46 13.16
N LEU A 71 0.68 -8.98 12.38
CA LEU A 71 1.93 -9.59 12.86
C LEU A 71 3.09 -8.68 12.47
N ASP A 72 3.82 -8.15 13.45
CA ASP A 72 5.04 -7.37 13.18
C ASP A 72 6.23 -8.30 12.99
N MET A 73 6.71 -8.38 11.76
CA MET A 73 7.83 -9.23 11.42
C MET A 73 9.17 -8.63 11.90
N SER A 74 9.22 -7.34 12.25
CA SER A 74 10.45 -6.69 12.73
C SER A 74 10.99 -7.35 14.01
N GLU A 75 10.13 -8.02 14.78
CA GLU A 75 10.50 -8.79 15.97
C GLU A 75 11.05 -10.19 15.64
N PHE A 76 10.76 -10.70 14.45
CA PHE A 76 11.12 -12.05 14.00
C PHE A 76 12.33 -12.07 13.05
N TYR A 77 12.92 -10.91 12.72
CA TYR A 77 14.06 -10.81 11.81
C TYR A 77 15.37 -10.42 12.51
N GLY A 78 16.32 -11.37 12.54
CA GLY A 78 17.74 -11.05 12.65
C GLY A 78 18.25 -10.37 11.37
N ARG A 79 18.96 -9.24 11.52
CA ARG A 79 19.92 -8.51 10.65
C ARG A 79 19.91 -8.59 9.09
N HIS A 80 18.89 -9.11 8.41
CA HIS A 80 18.80 -9.10 6.94
C HIS A 80 17.81 -8.05 6.43
N SER A 81 18.29 -6.82 6.24
CA SER A 81 17.47 -5.71 5.74
C SER A 81 17.55 -5.65 4.20
N LEU A 82 16.42 -5.83 3.51
CA LEU A 82 16.26 -5.76 2.05
C LEU A 82 16.52 -4.36 1.45
N LYS A 83 17.25 -3.47 2.13
CA LYS A 83 17.39 -2.04 1.80
C LYS A 83 18.16 -1.77 0.49
N ALA A 84 18.90 -2.74 -0.03
CA ALA A 84 19.81 -2.53 -1.15
C ALA A 84 19.12 -2.49 -2.53
N GLY A 85 18.16 -3.38 -2.81
CA GLY A 85 17.52 -3.49 -4.14
C GLY A 85 16.60 -2.31 -4.50
N TRP A 86 15.89 -1.73 -3.52
CA TRP A 86 14.91 -0.66 -3.75
C TRP A 86 15.54 0.65 -4.24
N ARG A 87 16.75 0.98 -3.77
CA ARG A 87 17.42 2.24 -4.16
C ARG A 87 17.89 2.22 -5.61
N ALA A 88 18.21 1.06 -6.16
CA ALA A 88 18.60 0.94 -7.57
C ALA A 88 17.40 1.17 -8.51
N ALA A 89 16.24 0.56 -8.21
CA ALA A 89 15.02 0.72 -9.01
C ALA A 89 14.41 2.14 -8.95
N SER A 90 14.74 2.92 -7.91
CA SER A 90 14.21 4.26 -7.67
C SER A 90 15.10 5.40 -8.22
N ARG A 91 16.37 5.12 -8.59
CA ARG A 91 17.32 6.15 -9.05
C ARG A 91 17.20 6.51 -10.53
N ASP A 92 16.58 5.65 -11.33
CA ASP A 92 16.51 5.85 -12.77
C ASP A 92 15.07 6.09 -13.23
N GLY A 93 14.77 7.37 -13.49
CA GLY A 93 13.48 7.82 -14.02
C GLY A 93 13.21 7.38 -15.46
N SER A 94 14.18 6.74 -16.15
CA SER A 94 14.06 6.29 -17.53
C SER A 94 13.56 4.84 -17.68
N ILE A 95 13.48 4.08 -16.59
CA ILE A 95 13.09 2.66 -16.63
C ILE A 95 11.56 2.51 -16.75
N SER A 96 11.11 1.81 -17.79
CA SER A 96 9.70 1.46 -18.00
C SER A 96 9.14 0.64 -16.83
N GLN A 97 7.84 0.81 -16.53
CA GLN A 97 7.18 0.04 -15.47
C GLN A 97 7.35 -1.47 -15.61
N GLN A 98 7.37 -1.98 -16.84
CA GLN A 98 7.61 -3.41 -17.09
C GLN A 98 9.01 -3.84 -16.69
N GLN A 99 10.02 -3.00 -16.90
CA GLN A 99 11.39 -3.30 -16.50
C GLN A 99 11.55 -3.22 -14.97
N LYS A 100 10.90 -2.26 -14.31
CA LYS A 100 10.86 -2.19 -12.84
C LYS A 100 10.23 -3.46 -12.25
N ASN A 101 9.11 -3.92 -12.80
CA ASN A 101 8.45 -5.15 -12.36
C ASN A 101 9.36 -6.37 -12.50
N LYS A 102 10.09 -6.49 -13.63
CA LYS A 102 11.06 -7.58 -13.84
C LYS A 102 12.17 -7.55 -12.80
N LEU A 103 12.81 -6.40 -12.58
CA LEU A 103 13.89 -6.26 -11.60
C LEU A 103 13.44 -6.61 -10.17
N VAL A 104 12.24 -6.16 -9.79
CA VAL A 104 11.66 -6.47 -8.49
C VAL A 104 11.41 -7.98 -8.35
N VAL A 105 10.84 -8.63 -9.37
CA VAL A 105 10.57 -10.07 -9.34
C VAL A 105 11.87 -10.88 -9.28
N GLU A 106 12.90 -10.49 -10.02
CA GLU A 106 14.22 -11.12 -9.94
C GLU A 106 14.81 -10.99 -8.53
N GLU A 107 14.71 -9.81 -7.92
CA GLU A 107 15.23 -9.59 -6.59
C GLU A 107 14.44 -10.37 -5.51
N LEU A 108 13.13 -10.52 -5.69
CA LEU A 108 12.30 -11.37 -4.84
C LEU A 108 12.71 -12.84 -4.92
N ARG A 109 13.05 -13.35 -6.12
CA ARG A 109 13.52 -14.74 -6.30
C ARG A 109 14.86 -15.02 -5.63
N LYS A 110 15.71 -14.00 -5.45
CA LYS A 110 16.98 -14.14 -4.71
C LYS A 110 16.78 -14.25 -3.20
N HIS A 111 15.74 -13.60 -2.67
CA HIS A 111 15.52 -13.48 -1.23
C HIS A 111 14.48 -14.46 -0.68
N PHE A 112 13.49 -14.84 -1.50
CA PHE A 112 12.43 -15.75 -1.13
C PHE A 112 12.54 -17.06 -1.89
N ARG A 113 12.21 -18.15 -1.21
CA ARG A 113 12.10 -19.47 -1.85
C ARG A 113 11.00 -19.47 -2.91
N VAL A 114 11.23 -20.17 -4.02
CA VAL A 114 10.29 -20.24 -5.14
C VAL A 114 8.94 -20.83 -4.73
N GLU A 115 8.92 -21.75 -3.76
CA GLU A 115 7.70 -22.33 -3.21
C GLU A 115 6.83 -21.29 -2.50
N PHE A 116 7.43 -20.31 -1.83
CA PHE A 116 6.70 -19.20 -1.22
C PHE A 116 6.10 -18.29 -2.28
N LEU A 117 6.90 -17.90 -3.27
CA LEU A 117 6.45 -17.03 -4.37
C LEU A 117 5.29 -17.67 -5.15
N ASN A 118 5.30 -18.99 -5.34
CA ASN A 118 4.24 -19.74 -5.99
C ASN A 118 2.92 -19.81 -5.19
N ARG A 119 2.91 -19.41 -3.91
CA ARG A 119 1.71 -19.30 -3.06
C ARG A 119 1.12 -17.88 -3.02
N ILE A 120 1.82 -16.90 -3.58
CA ILE A 120 1.34 -15.53 -3.71
C ILE A 120 0.54 -15.41 -5.01
N ASP A 121 -0.68 -14.89 -4.93
CA ASP A 121 -1.53 -14.69 -6.12
C ASP A 121 -1.04 -13.49 -6.94
N GLU A 122 -0.67 -12.39 -6.27
CA GLU A 122 -0.24 -11.15 -6.93
C GLU A 122 0.86 -10.45 -6.13
N VAL A 123 1.88 -9.97 -6.86
CA VAL A 123 2.93 -9.08 -6.33
C VAL A 123 2.61 -7.67 -6.79
N ILE A 124 2.32 -6.80 -5.82
CA ILE A 124 1.84 -5.44 -6.08
C ILE A 124 2.93 -4.44 -5.71
N ILE A 125 3.36 -3.68 -6.71
CA ILE A 125 4.47 -2.73 -6.61
C ILE A 125 3.92 -1.32 -6.40
N PHE A 126 4.38 -0.69 -5.33
CA PHE A 126 4.07 0.69 -4.96
C PHE A 126 5.19 1.61 -5.43
N ASN A 127 4.79 2.71 -6.05
CA ASN A 127 5.70 3.72 -6.53
C ASN A 127 5.88 4.83 -5.49
N GLN A 128 6.99 5.56 -5.61
CA GLN A 128 7.21 6.76 -4.80
C GLN A 128 6.18 7.83 -5.16
N LEU A 129 5.64 8.50 -4.13
CA LEU A 129 4.62 9.53 -4.29
C LEU A 129 5.23 10.81 -4.86
N LYS A 130 4.53 11.42 -5.82
CA LYS A 130 4.82 12.78 -6.32
C LYS A 130 4.32 13.83 -5.32
N LYS A 131 4.86 15.04 -5.40
CA LYS A 131 4.44 16.18 -4.54
C LYS A 131 2.94 16.45 -4.60
N GLU A 132 2.34 16.36 -5.80
CA GLU A 132 0.90 16.52 -6.01
C GLU A 132 0.07 15.47 -5.26
N GLN A 133 0.52 14.21 -5.31
CA GLN A 133 -0.12 13.08 -4.62
C GLN A 133 0.01 13.23 -3.11
N LEU A 134 1.19 13.62 -2.62
CA LEU A 134 1.43 13.86 -1.21
C LEU A 134 0.54 14.98 -0.66
N ARG A 135 0.41 16.09 -1.40
CA ARG A 135 -0.49 17.19 -1.01
C ARG A 135 -1.92 16.71 -0.83
N ARG A 136 -2.42 15.92 -1.79
CA ARG A 136 -3.77 15.36 -1.74
C ARG A 136 -3.97 14.41 -0.54
N ILE A 137 -2.95 13.62 -0.19
CA ILE A 137 -2.99 12.77 1.03
C ILE A 137 -3.06 13.64 2.28
N VAL A 138 -2.24 14.68 2.38
CA VAL A 138 -2.26 15.60 3.53
C VAL A 138 -3.63 16.26 3.67
N ASP A 139 -4.24 16.68 2.57
CA ASP A 139 -5.58 17.29 2.58
C ASP A 139 -6.63 16.31 3.14
N ILE A 140 -6.57 15.03 2.77
CA ILE A 140 -7.45 13.97 3.31
C ILE A 140 -7.21 13.79 4.81
N MET A 141 -5.96 13.65 5.24
CA MET A 141 -5.61 13.45 6.66
C MET A 141 -6.06 14.64 7.52
N VAL A 142 -5.88 15.87 7.04
CA VAL A 142 -6.32 17.08 7.72
C VAL A 142 -7.83 17.10 7.84
N LYS A 143 -8.56 16.75 6.77
CA LYS A 143 -10.02 16.65 6.80
C LYS A 143 -10.50 15.64 7.83
N GLU A 144 -9.91 14.46 7.90
CA GLU A 144 -10.26 13.44 8.90
C GLU A 144 -10.04 13.92 10.35
N VAL A 145 -8.93 14.60 10.60
CA VAL A 145 -8.64 15.19 11.93
C VAL A 145 -9.68 16.25 12.29
N PHE A 146 -10.08 17.08 11.32
CA PHE A 146 -11.12 18.08 11.53
C PHE A 146 -12.47 17.47 11.88
N GLU A 147 -12.90 16.44 11.17
CA GLU A 147 -14.17 15.76 11.48
C GLU A 147 -14.17 15.18 12.90
N ARG A 148 -13.07 14.52 13.31
CA ARG A 148 -12.93 14.00 14.69
C ARG A 148 -12.89 15.09 15.75
N MET A 149 -12.48 16.32 15.40
CA MET A 149 -12.42 17.44 16.34
C MET A 149 -13.75 18.20 16.46
N LYS A 150 -14.58 18.20 15.41
CA LYS A 150 -15.96 18.71 15.49
C LYS A 150 -16.78 17.96 16.52
N GLU A 151 -16.60 16.64 16.60
CA GLU A 151 -17.22 15.79 17.63
C GLU A 151 -16.83 16.21 19.06
N LYS A 152 -15.72 16.93 19.23
CA LYS A 152 -15.20 17.41 20.52
C LYS A 152 -15.38 18.91 20.75
N MET A 153 -16.13 19.61 19.89
CA MET A 153 -16.38 21.06 19.95
C MET A 153 -15.12 21.95 20.01
N ILE A 154 -14.02 21.54 19.37
CA ILE A 154 -12.80 22.35 19.29
C ILE A 154 -12.80 23.09 17.95
N GLN A 155 -12.77 24.43 17.98
CA GLN A 155 -12.58 25.25 16.78
C GLN A 155 -11.08 25.37 16.46
N LEU A 156 -10.65 24.76 15.35
CA LEU A 156 -9.28 24.86 14.85
C LEU A 156 -9.25 25.66 13.54
N LYS A 157 -8.36 26.65 13.49
CA LYS A 157 -8.11 27.47 12.29
C LYS A 157 -6.83 26.95 11.64
N VAL A 158 -6.95 26.26 10.50
CA VAL A 158 -5.75 25.82 9.75
C VAL A 158 -5.22 26.98 8.92
N THR A 159 -3.97 27.34 9.20
CA THR A 159 -3.20 28.32 8.43
C THR A 159 -2.57 27.62 7.21
N PRO A 160 -2.53 28.24 6.02
CA PRO A 160 -1.99 27.65 4.80
C PRO A 160 -0.54 27.14 4.90
N THR A 161 0.22 27.61 5.89
CA THR A 161 1.63 27.27 6.14
C THR A 161 1.88 25.79 6.46
N ILE A 162 0.88 25.04 6.92
CA ILE A 162 1.04 23.60 7.26
C ILE A 162 1.29 22.74 6.01
N HIS A 163 0.67 23.09 4.88
CA HIS A 163 0.80 22.34 3.62
C HIS A 163 2.23 22.42 3.06
N GLU A 164 2.94 23.52 3.33
CA GLU A 164 4.28 23.78 2.81
C GLU A 164 5.39 23.12 3.64
N GLN A 165 5.19 23.00 4.95
CA GLN A 165 6.17 22.40 5.86
C GLN A 165 6.23 20.87 5.75
N SER A 166 5.11 20.20 5.50
CA SER A 166 5.05 18.74 5.41
C SER A 166 5.65 18.19 4.10
N CYS A 167 5.65 18.98 3.02
CA CYS A 167 6.25 18.61 1.73
C CYS A 167 7.79 18.86 1.64
N ARG A 168 8.42 19.38 2.70
CA ARG A 168 9.86 19.72 2.74
C ARG A 168 10.75 18.68 3.45
N ARG A 169 10.19 17.58 3.95
CA ARG A 169 10.95 16.48 4.59
C ARG A 169 10.99 15.22 3.75
#